data_AF-A0A1J4JM20-F1
#
_entry.id   AF-A0A1J4JM20-F1
#
_cell.length_a   1.000
_cell.length_b   1.000
_cell.length_c   1.000
_cell.angle_alpha   90.00
_cell.angle_beta   90.00
_cell.angle_gamma   90.00
#
_symmetry.space_group_name_H-M   'P 1'
#
loop_
_entity.id
_entity.type
_entity.pdbx_description
1 polymer ?
#
loop_
_entity_poly.entity_id
_entity_poly.type
_entity_poly.pdbx_seq_one_letter_code
_entity_poly.pdbx_strand_id
1 'polypeptide(L)'
;MNEGVKCSYRILASLFGIILPALSRQITQFIKYGKEKRRNGRPPLLTSYQHAGLKEYITLGENSHTARTYGDIRRFLYDEFHKNVTKKTIHSYIDYQQDFKVVQGILLESVRAFVSSSQIDVYFVDLCEIFQFDIPSRFVANIDEVGFNNFDDARELRCGQ
;
A
#
# COMPACT_ATOMS: atom_id res chain seq x y z
N MET A 1 3.41 29.30 32.18
CA MET A 1 3.21 28.80 30.81
C MET A 1 4.22 29.53 29.94
N ASN A 2 5.22 28.84 29.39
CA ASN A 2 6.24 29.50 28.57
C ASN A 2 5.68 29.77 27.18
N GLU A 3 5.28 31.01 26.92
CA GLU A 3 5.09 31.50 25.56
C GLU A 3 6.44 31.43 24.84
N GLY A 4 6.62 30.42 24.01
CA GLY A 4 7.84 30.23 23.24
C GLY A 4 8.08 31.45 22.35
N VAL A 5 9.23 32.10 22.55
CA VAL A 5 9.66 33.24 21.73
C VAL A 5 9.65 32.82 20.26
N LYS A 6 8.77 33.42 19.45
CA LYS A 6 8.76 33.25 17.99
C LYS A 6 9.99 33.94 17.40
N CYS A 7 11.08 33.19 17.25
CA CYS A 7 12.30 33.68 16.63
C CYS A 7 12.29 33.41 15.13
N SER A 8 12.55 34.43 14.32
CA SER A 8 12.67 34.30 12.87
C SER A 8 13.89 33.44 12.50
N TYR A 9 13.75 32.55 11.52
CA TYR A 9 14.87 31.75 10.98
C TYR A 9 16.05 32.61 10.53
N ARG A 10 15.81 33.87 10.13
CA ARG A 10 16.85 34.81 9.74
C ARG A 10 17.70 35.26 10.93
N ILE A 11 17.07 35.46 12.09
CA ILE A 11 17.74 35.83 13.34
C ILE A 11 18.53 34.65 13.87
N LEU A 12 17.95 33.45 13.86
CA LEU A 12 18.65 32.21 14.22
C LEU A 12 19.87 31.96 13.32
N ALA A 13 19.72 32.13 12.01
CA ALA A 13 20.80 31.98 11.05
C ALA A 13 21.96 32.95 11.34
N SER A 14 21.63 34.21 11.63
CA SER A 14 22.62 35.23 12.03
C SER A 14 23.29 34.91 13.36
N LEU A 15 22.53 34.44 14.36
CA LEU A 15 23.04 34.12 15.69
C LEU A 15 24.06 32.98 15.67
N PHE A 16 23.82 31.97 14.83
CA PHE A 16 24.69 30.80 14.72
C PHE A 16 25.72 30.89 13.59
N GLY A 17 25.73 31.99 12.82
CA GLY A 17 26.63 32.15 11.67
C GLY A 17 26.38 31.12 10.55
N ILE A 18 25.16 30.59 10.44
CA ILE A 18 24.77 29.58 9.45
C ILE A 18 23.95 30.25 8.35
N ILE A 19 24.16 29.87 7.09
CA ILE A 19 23.32 30.36 5.99
C ILE A 19 21.86 29.92 6.14
N LEU A 20 20.92 30.82 5.86
CA LEU A 20 19.47 30.60 6.02
C LEU A 20 18.96 29.28 5.39
N PRO A 21 19.38 28.88 4.16
CA PRO A 21 18.93 27.62 3.57
C PRO A 21 19.38 26.39 4.35
N ALA A 22 20.59 26.42 4.93
CA ALA A 22 21.12 25.29 5.70
C ALA A 22 20.36 25.11 7.02
N LEU A 23 20.06 26.21 7.71
CA LEU A 23 19.25 26.20 8.92
C LEU A 23 17.82 25.70 8.62
N SER A 24 17.17 26.23 7.58
CA SER A 24 15.83 25.82 7.17
C SER A 24 15.76 24.32 6.86
N ARG A 25 16.78 23.80 6.16
CA ARG A 25 16.89 22.36 5.87
C ARG A 25 17.03 21.51 7.13
N GLN A 26 17.86 21.92 8.09
CA GLN A 26 18.02 21.22 9.37
C GLN A 26 16.73 21.21 10.19
N ILE A 27 16.05 22.35 10.31
CA ILE A 27 14.78 22.45 11.04
C ILE A 27 13.71 21.57 10.37
N THR A 28 13.61 21.61 9.04
CA THR A 28 12.67 20.77 8.29
C THR A 28 12.95 19.29 8.49
N GLN A 29 14.23 18.88 8.48
CA GLN A 29 14.62 17.49 8.76
C GLN A 29 14.27 17.09 10.20
N PHE A 30 14.50 17.97 11.17
CA PHE A 30 14.15 17.73 12.56
C PHE A 30 12.64 17.59 12.77
N ILE A 31 11.82 18.45 12.16
CA ILE A 31 10.35 18.36 12.22
C ILE A 31 9.86 17.07 11.55
N LYS A 32 10.42 16.71 10.40
CA LYS A 32 9.94 15.57 9.60
C LYS A 32 10.39 14.22 10.13
N TYR A 33 11.55 14.13 10.79
CA TYR A 33 12.18 12.87 11.18
C TYR A 33 12.51 12.77 12.68
N GLY A 34 12.26 13.81 13.47
CA GLY A 34 12.56 13.83 14.91
C GLY A 34 14.07 13.79 15.23
N LYS A 35 14.41 13.41 16.47
CA LYS A 35 15.79 13.24 16.96
C LYS A 35 16.52 12.03 16.38
N GLU A 36 15.90 11.23 15.52
CA GLU A 36 16.54 10.06 14.94
C GLU A 36 17.65 10.51 13.99
N LYS A 37 18.89 10.51 14.48
CA LYS A 37 20.07 10.56 13.64
C LYS A 37 19.98 9.38 12.68
N ARG A 38 19.66 9.65 11.42
CA ARG A 38 19.98 8.71 10.34
C ARG A 38 21.47 8.46 10.44
N ARG A 39 21.89 7.24 10.77
CA ARG A 39 23.29 6.85 10.63
C ARG A 39 23.67 7.17 9.18
N ASN A 40 24.62 8.07 8.96
CA ASN A 40 25.21 8.22 7.65
C ASN A 40 25.80 6.87 7.26
N GLY A 41 25.24 6.25 6.23
CA GLY A 41 25.60 4.93 5.77
C GLY A 41 24.57 4.39 4.77
N ARG A 42 25.06 3.59 3.82
CA ARG A 42 24.24 2.80 2.90
C ARG A 42 23.16 2.07 3.73
N PRO A 43 21.87 2.10 3.33
CA PRO A 43 20.83 1.37 4.06
C PRO A 43 21.25 -0.09 4.23
N PRO A 44 20.85 -0.76 5.32
CA PRO A 44 21.28 -2.13 5.62
C PRO A 44 20.80 -3.05 4.50
N LEU A 45 21.69 -3.37 3.57
CA LEU A 45 21.45 -4.36 2.52
C LEU A 45 20.94 -5.64 3.18
N LEU A 46 19.89 -6.24 2.63
CA LEU A 46 19.52 -7.59 3.00
C LEU A 46 20.73 -8.48 2.69
N THR A 47 21.12 -9.32 3.63
CA THR A 47 22.13 -10.36 3.36
C THR A 47 21.55 -11.35 2.35
N SER A 48 22.39 -12.14 1.69
CA SER A 48 21.92 -13.16 0.74
C SER A 48 20.89 -14.11 1.36
N TYR A 49 21.07 -14.44 2.65
CA TYR A 49 20.11 -15.22 3.42
C TYR A 49 18.76 -14.50 3.60
N GLN A 50 18.78 -13.23 3.99
CA GLN A 50 17.56 -12.44 4.16
C GLN A 50 16.84 -12.19 2.83
N HIS A 51 17.61 -12.02 1.75
CA HIS A 51 17.08 -11.93 0.40
C HIS A 51 16.36 -13.22 0.00
N ALA A 52 16.99 -14.38 0.22
CA ALA A 52 16.39 -15.68 -0.06
C ALA A 52 15.11 -15.92 0.75
N GLY A 53 15.12 -15.62 2.05
CA GLY A 53 13.93 -15.76 2.90
C GLY A 53 12.80 -14.80 2.51
N LEU A 54 13.12 -13.56 2.12
CA LEU A 54 12.11 -12.64 1.59
C LEU A 54 11.53 -13.13 0.27
N LYS A 55 12.36 -13.69 -0.62
CA LYS A 55 11.92 -14.24 -1.89
C LYS A 55 10.96 -15.40 -1.67
N GLU A 56 11.33 -16.34 -0.80
CA GLU A 56 10.49 -17.47 -0.41
C GLU A 56 9.14 -17.01 0.16
N TYR A 57 9.15 -16.01 1.06
CA TYR A 57 7.92 -15.45 1.64
C TYR A 57 6.98 -14.85 0.59
N ILE A 58 7.52 -14.13 -0.40
CA ILE A 58 6.74 -13.54 -1.50
C ILE A 58 6.18 -14.64 -2.40
N THR A 59 7.01 -15.60 -2.81
CA THR A 59 6.59 -16.70 -3.70
C THR A 59 5.56 -17.62 -3.05
N LEU A 60 5.63 -17.85 -1.74
CA LEU A 60 4.59 -18.59 -1.01
C LEU A 60 3.24 -17.87 -1.07
N GLY A 61 3.24 -16.53 -0.98
CA GLY A 61 2.04 -15.70 -1.15
C GLY A 61 1.45 -15.84 -2.55
N GLU A 62 2.28 -15.79 -3.59
CA GLU A 62 1.85 -16.00 -4.98
C GLU A 62 1.23 -17.40 -5.18
N ASN A 63 1.90 -18.46 -4.72
CA ASN A 63 1.41 -19.84 -4.86
C ASN A 63 0.07 -20.07 -4.12
N SER A 64 -0.18 -19.33 -3.04
CA SER A 64 -1.41 -19.40 -2.25
C SER A 64 -2.49 -18.41 -2.70
N HIS A 65 -2.30 -17.71 -3.83
CA HIS A 65 -3.21 -16.67 -4.33
C HIS A 65 -3.46 -15.54 -3.30
N THR A 66 -2.50 -15.31 -2.40
CA THR A 66 -2.53 -14.21 -1.42
C THR A 66 -1.29 -13.34 -1.59
N ALA A 67 -1.33 -12.51 -2.64
CA ALA A 67 -0.24 -11.59 -2.96
C ALA A 67 0.12 -10.71 -1.75
N ARG A 68 1.43 -10.51 -1.52
CA ARG A 68 1.92 -9.76 -0.36
C ARG A 68 1.97 -8.27 -0.67
N THR A 69 1.36 -7.46 0.19
CA THR A 69 1.47 -6.01 0.09
C THR A 69 2.84 -5.54 0.59
N TYR A 70 3.24 -4.32 0.23
CA TYR A 70 4.42 -3.69 0.84
C TYR A 70 4.32 -3.55 2.37
N GLY A 71 3.10 -3.54 2.92
CA GLY A 71 2.87 -3.58 4.36
C GLY A 71 3.27 -4.92 4.97
N ASP A 72 2.84 -6.01 4.33
CA ASP A 72 3.14 -7.37 4.78
C ASP A 72 4.63 -7.68 4.70
N ILE A 73 5.27 -7.26 3.60
CA ILE A 73 6.72 -7.39 3.43
C ILE A 73 7.47 -6.60 4.51
N ARG A 74 7.03 -5.37 4.82
CA ARG A 74 7.64 -4.56 5.88
C ARG A 74 7.52 -5.24 7.24
N ARG A 75 6.35 -5.82 7.53
CA ARG A 75 6.09 -6.53 8.77
C ARG A 75 6.97 -7.78 8.88
N PHE A 76 7.00 -8.61 7.84
CA PHE A 76 7.87 -9.78 7.76
C PHE A 76 9.35 -9.44 8.01
N LEU A 77 9.87 -8.40 7.36
CA LEU A 77 11.27 -7.96 7.55
C LEU A 77 11.57 -7.49 8.98
N TYR A 78 10.57 -6.97 9.69
CA TYR A 78 10.70 -6.57 11.08
C TYR A 78 10.59 -7.78 12.03
N ASP A 79 9.61 -8.65 11.81
CA ASP A 79 9.33 -9.80 12.67
C ASP A 79 10.46 -10.86 12.56
N GLU A 80 10.90 -11.19 11.35
CA GLU A 80 11.90 -12.24 11.12
C GLU A 80 13.36 -11.75 11.21
N PHE A 81 13.62 -10.53 10.75
CA PHE A 81 15.00 -10.03 10.60
C PHE A 81 15.29 -8.77 11.42
N HIS A 82 14.32 -8.28 12.20
CA HIS A 82 14.42 -7.05 12.98
C HIS A 82 14.90 -5.83 12.17
N LYS A 83 14.54 -5.79 10.89
CA LYS A 83 14.87 -4.70 9.98
C LYS A 83 13.70 -3.75 9.80
N ASN A 84 13.88 -2.54 10.34
CA ASN A 84 12.95 -1.44 10.09
C ASN A 84 13.27 -0.78 8.74
N VAL A 85 12.56 -1.17 7.69
CA VAL A 85 12.68 -0.62 6.35
C VAL A 85 11.44 0.19 5.98
N THR A 86 11.66 1.29 5.24
CA THR A 86 10.56 2.12 4.74
C THR A 86 9.89 1.48 3.53
N LYS A 87 8.60 1.75 3.31
CA LYS A 87 7.88 1.30 2.10
C LYS A 87 8.61 1.71 0.81
N LYS A 88 9.16 2.92 0.77
CA LYS A 88 9.96 3.41 -0.37
C LYS A 88 11.19 2.53 -0.63
N THR A 89 11.89 2.11 0.41
CA THR A 89 13.05 1.23 0.30
C THR A 89 12.66 -0.14 -0.23
N ILE A 90 11.53 -0.69 0.23
CA ILE A 90 11.00 -1.98 -0.25
C ILE A 90 10.60 -1.88 -1.73
N HIS A 91 9.90 -0.82 -2.12
CA HIS A 91 9.52 -0.57 -3.51
C HIS A 91 10.75 -0.51 -4.42
N SER A 92 11.74 0.33 -4.07
CA SER A 92 12.97 0.41 -4.85
C SER A 92 13.69 -0.94 -4.90
N TYR A 93 13.76 -1.65 -3.78
CA TYR A 93 14.37 -2.98 -3.76
C TYR A 93 13.69 -3.95 -4.72
N ILE A 94 12.35 -4.02 -4.68
CA ILE A 94 11.56 -4.90 -5.55
C ILE A 94 11.73 -4.51 -7.02
N ASP A 95 11.64 -3.23 -7.37
CA ASP A 95 11.86 -2.75 -8.75
C ASP A 95 13.25 -3.09 -9.29
N TYR A 96 14.27 -3.06 -8.42
CA TYR A 96 15.65 -3.40 -8.81
C TYR A 96 15.87 -4.90 -8.98
N GLN A 97 15.01 -5.75 -8.42
CA GLN A 97 15.09 -7.20 -8.60
C GLN A 97 14.21 -7.61 -9.78
N GLN A 98 14.76 -8.38 -10.72
CA GLN A 98 13.99 -8.91 -11.84
C GLN A 98 13.10 -10.11 -11.45
N ASP A 99 13.24 -10.58 -10.22
CA ASP A 99 12.60 -11.80 -9.73
C ASP A 99 11.18 -11.58 -9.21
N PHE A 100 10.72 -10.33 -9.11
CA PHE A 100 9.42 -9.98 -8.55
C PHE A 100 8.55 -9.28 -9.58
N LYS A 101 7.27 -9.61 -9.58
CA LYS A 101 6.26 -8.91 -10.37
C LYS A 101 5.44 -8.01 -9.46
N VAL A 102 5.43 -6.71 -9.74
CA VAL A 102 4.54 -5.76 -9.07
C VAL A 102 3.27 -5.61 -9.91
N VAL A 103 2.12 -5.78 -9.27
CA VAL A 103 0.81 -5.53 -9.86
C VAL A 103 0.09 -4.47 -9.04
N GLN A 104 -0.53 -3.51 -9.71
CA GLN A 104 -1.36 -2.52 -9.04
C GLN A 104 -2.74 -3.12 -8.78
N GLY A 105 -3.04 -3.43 -7.52
CA GLY A 105 -4.38 -3.86 -7.11
C GLY A 105 -5.37 -2.72 -7.29
N ILE A 106 -6.47 -2.98 -7.99
CA ILE A 106 -7.58 -2.02 -8.10
C ILE A 106 -8.53 -2.27 -6.92
N LEU A 107 -8.97 -1.19 -6.28
CA LEU A 107 -9.99 -1.24 -5.24
C LEU A 107 -11.34 -1.57 -5.91
N LEU A 108 -11.85 -2.79 -5.73
CA LEU A 108 -13.16 -3.18 -6.28
C LEU A 108 -14.33 -2.62 -5.46
N GLU A 109 -14.14 -2.49 -4.14
CA GLU A 109 -15.27 -2.25 -3.23
C GLU A 109 -15.81 -0.82 -3.25
N SER A 110 -15.09 0.13 -3.86
CA SER A 110 -15.62 1.49 -4.02
C SER A 110 -16.79 1.53 -4.99
N VAL A 111 -16.79 0.68 -6.03
CA VAL A 111 -17.80 0.73 -7.12
C VAL A 111 -19.04 -0.12 -6.79
N ARG A 112 -18.92 -1.14 -5.93
CA ARG A 112 -20.05 -1.97 -5.48
C ARG A 112 -21.17 -1.19 -4.78
N ALA A 113 -20.84 -0.07 -4.16
CA ALA A 113 -21.81 0.82 -3.51
C ALA A 113 -22.44 1.84 -4.47
N PHE A 114 -21.88 2.05 -5.67
CA PHE A 114 -22.39 3.01 -6.66
C PHE A 114 -23.19 2.30 -7.75
N VAL A 115 -24.43 1.98 -7.42
CA VAL A 115 -25.44 1.51 -8.39
C VAL A 115 -26.48 2.60 -8.56
N SER A 116 -26.87 2.89 -9.81
CA SER A 116 -27.97 3.83 -10.07
C SER A 116 -29.31 3.14 -9.83
N SER A 117 -30.34 3.92 -9.47
CA SER A 117 -31.71 3.38 -9.31
C SER A 117 -32.19 2.65 -10.56
N SER A 118 -31.87 3.16 -11.74
CA SER A 118 -32.20 2.52 -13.01
C SER A 118 -31.59 1.12 -13.19
N GLN A 119 -30.37 0.89 -12.68
CA GLN A 119 -29.73 -0.43 -12.76
C GLN A 119 -30.40 -1.43 -11.81
N ILE A 120 -30.91 -0.95 -10.67
CA ILE A 120 -31.69 -1.77 -9.74
C ILE A 120 -33.01 -2.17 -10.39
N ASP A 121 -33.69 -1.23 -11.04
CA ASP A 121 -34.95 -1.48 -11.71
C ASP A 121 -34.79 -2.52 -12.83
N VAL A 122 -33.76 -2.39 -13.67
CA VAL A 122 -33.44 -3.36 -14.73
C VAL A 122 -33.15 -4.74 -14.15
N TYR A 123 -32.36 -4.82 -13.08
CA TYR A 123 -32.06 -6.10 -12.43
C TYR A 123 -33.34 -6.82 -11.96
N PHE A 124 -34.29 -6.11 -11.35
CA PHE A 124 -35.54 -6.72 -10.90
C PHE A 124 -36.46 -7.11 -12.06
N VAL A 125 -36.46 -6.35 -13.16
CA VAL A 125 -37.19 -6.70 -14.39
C VAL A 125 -36.65 -8.02 -14.95
N ASP A 126 -35.33 -8.11 -15.13
CA ASP A 126 -34.67 -9.32 -15.65
C ASP A 126 -34.89 -10.53 -14.74
N LEU A 127 -34.81 -10.32 -13.43
CA LEU A 127 -35.05 -11.36 -12.42
C LEU A 127 -36.51 -11.85 -12.45
N CYS A 128 -37.48 -10.95 -12.65
CA CYS A 128 -38.88 -11.32 -12.81
C CYS A 128 -39.11 -12.15 -14.07
N GLU A 129 -38.44 -11.84 -15.19
CA GLU A 129 -38.50 -12.65 -16.41
C GLU A 129 -37.94 -14.07 -16.18
N ILE A 130 -36.84 -14.19 -15.44
CA ILE A 130 -36.25 -15.50 -15.10
C ILE A 130 -37.20 -16.32 -14.21
N PHE A 131 -37.91 -15.69 -13.27
CA PHE A 131 -38.90 -16.38 -12.44
C PHE A 131 -40.19 -16.78 -13.16
N GLN A 132 -40.41 -16.34 -14.41
CA GLN A 132 -41.48 -16.89 -15.25
C GLN A 132 -41.20 -18.35 -15.63
N PHE A 133 -39.94 -18.75 -15.62
CA PHE A 133 -39.56 -20.15 -15.69
C PHE A 133 -39.72 -20.75 -14.29
N ASP A 134 -40.47 -21.85 -14.19
CA ASP A 134 -40.75 -22.55 -12.93
C ASP A 134 -39.49 -23.29 -12.44
N ILE A 135 -38.46 -22.51 -12.06
CA ILE A 135 -37.14 -22.99 -11.66
C ILE A 135 -37.25 -23.57 -10.24
N PRO A 136 -37.00 -24.88 -10.06
CA PRO A 136 -37.07 -25.47 -8.74
C PRO A 136 -36.05 -24.82 -7.79
N SER A 137 -36.49 -24.45 -6.60
CA SER A 137 -35.69 -23.75 -5.58
C SER A 137 -34.37 -24.46 -5.24
N ARG A 138 -34.29 -25.79 -5.40
CA ARG A 138 -33.06 -26.59 -5.23
C ARG A 138 -31.92 -26.20 -6.18
N PHE A 139 -32.20 -25.49 -7.27
CA PHE A 139 -31.20 -24.98 -8.20
C PHE A 139 -30.75 -23.55 -7.86
N VAL A 140 -31.38 -22.90 -6.88
CA VAL A 140 -30.98 -21.58 -6.41
C VAL A 140 -29.93 -21.78 -5.31
N ALA A 141 -28.67 -21.63 -5.67
CA ALA A 141 -27.56 -21.63 -4.71
C ALA A 141 -27.33 -20.19 -4.22
N ASN A 142 -27.43 -19.98 -2.90
CA ASN A 142 -26.97 -18.73 -2.30
C ASN A 142 -25.46 -18.82 -2.11
N ILE A 143 -24.70 -18.02 -2.85
CA ILE A 143 -23.25 -17.89 -2.69
C ILE A 143 -23.01 -16.63 -1.84
N ASP A 144 -23.10 -16.79 -0.52
CA ASP A 144 -22.87 -15.69 0.45
C ASP A 144 -21.41 -15.67 0.96
N GLU A 145 -20.50 -16.34 0.26
CA GLU A 145 -19.07 -16.26 0.58
C GLU A 145 -18.44 -15.02 -0.05
N VAL A 146 -18.69 -13.85 0.55
CA VAL A 146 -17.85 -12.68 0.32
C VAL A 146 -16.63 -12.76 1.23
N GLY A 147 -15.59 -13.44 0.73
CA GLY A 147 -14.24 -13.19 1.22
C GLY A 147 -13.89 -11.72 0.95
N PHE A 148 -13.69 -10.94 2.01
CA PHE A 148 -13.25 -9.55 1.90
C PHE A 148 -11.81 -9.49 1.37
N ASN A 149 -11.66 -9.49 0.04
CA ASN A 149 -10.41 -9.13 -0.61
C ASN A 149 -10.49 -7.66 -1.02
N ASN A 150 -9.83 -6.81 -0.24
CA ASN A 150 -9.77 -5.36 -0.50
C ASN A 150 -9.13 -5.02 -1.87
N PHE A 151 -8.44 -5.98 -2.48
CA PHE A 151 -7.71 -5.85 -3.72
C PHE A 151 -7.83 -7.17 -4.48
N ASP A 152 -8.13 -7.10 -5.77
CA ASP A 152 -8.04 -8.23 -6.69
C ASP A 152 -7.03 -7.88 -7.79
N ASP A 153 -6.44 -8.90 -8.40
CA ASP A 153 -5.44 -8.77 -9.47
C ASP A 153 -6.14 -8.30 -10.76
N ALA A 154 -6.43 -7.01 -10.84
CA ALA A 154 -7.01 -6.43 -12.03
C ALA A 154 -5.93 -6.18 -13.09
N ARG A 155 -6.13 -6.73 -14.30
CA ARG A 155 -5.48 -6.20 -15.51
C ARG A 155 -6.14 -4.87 -15.84
N GLU A 156 -5.36 -3.80 -16.05
CA GLU A 156 -5.87 -2.59 -16.70
C GLU A 156 -6.52 -2.99 -18.03
N LEU A 157 -7.84 -2.89 -18.11
CA LEU A 157 -8.54 -2.85 -19.38
C LEU A 157 -8.18 -1.52 -20.03
N ARG A 158 -7.21 -1.54 -20.95
CA ARG A 158 -6.99 -0.43 -21.87
C ARG A 158 -8.28 -0.27 -22.69
N CYS A 159 -9.14 0.67 -22.30
CA CYS A 159 -10.17 1.15 -23.21
C CYS A 159 -9.46 1.70 -24.46
N GLY A 160 -9.88 1.20 -25.62
CA GLY A 160 -9.25 1.44 -26.91
C GLY A 160 -9.05 2.91 -27.24
N GLN A 161 -7.96 3.16 -27.96
CA GLN A 161 -7.77 4.35 -28.78
C GLN A 161 -8.77 4.37 -29.95
#